data_AF-A0AAU9X951-F1
#
_entry.id   AF-A0AAU9X951-F1
#
_cell.length_a   1.000
_cell.length_b   1.000
_cell.length_c   1.000
_cell.angle_alpha   90.00
_cell.angle_beta   90.00
_cell.angle_gamma   90.00
#
_symmetry.space_group_name_H-M   'P 1'
#
loop_
_entity.id
_entity.type
_entity.pdbx_description
1 polymer ?
#
loop_
_entity_poly.entity_id
_entity_poly.type
_entity_poly.pdbx_seq_one_letter_code
_entity_poly.pdbx_strand_id
1 'polypeptide(L)' 'MLRVDLEDFEGNITYAEYTNFIVADEAYKYRLFVEGYNDTAGDSMTVHRFHFSNMEFSANDQDND' A
#
# COMPACT_ATOMS: atom_id res chain seq x y z
N MET A 1 2.30 -11.08 3.83
CA MET A 1 0.89 -11.04 3.39
C MET A 1 0.16 -9.94 4.14
N LEU A 2 -0.41 -8.99 3.41
CA LEU A 2 -1.29 -7.94 3.90
C LEU A 2 -2.67 -8.10 3.22
N ARG A 3 -3.75 -7.85 3.97
CA ARG A 3 -5.10 -7.71 3.45
C ARG A 3 -5.67 -6.36 3.87
N VAL A 4 -6.31 -5.67 2.94
CA VAL A 4 -7.04 -4.42 3.19
C VAL A 4 -8.48 -4.64 2.78
N ASP A 5 -9.41 -4.56 3.74
CA ASP A 5 -10.85 -4.61 3.48
C ASP A 5 -11.39 -3.16 3.41
N LEU A 6 -12.22 -2.87 2.41
CA LEU A 6 -12.81 -1.57 2.14
C LEU A 6 -14.32 -1.72 2.04
N GLU A 7 -15.06 -0.83 2.71
CA GLU A 7 -16.53 -0.75 2.64
C GLU A 7 -16.93 0.70 2.33
N ASP A 8 -17.81 0.91 1.35
CA ASP A 8 -18.37 2.22 1.06
C ASP A 8 -19.64 2.52 1.87
N PHE A 9 -20.14 3.75 1.82
CA PHE A 9 -21.34 4.15 2.57
C PHE A 9 -22.64 3.49 2.08
N GLU A 10 -22.63 2.85 0.90
CA GLU A 10 -23.75 2.08 0.35
C GLU A 10 -23.69 0.60 0.77
N GLY A 11 -22.63 0.20 1.49
CA GLY A 11 -22.41 -1.15 2.02
C GLY A 11 -21.72 -2.10 1.02
N ASN A 12 -21.14 -1.59 -0.06
CA ASN A 12 -20.35 -2.43 -0.97
C ASN A 12 -18.99 -2.74 -0.34
N ILE A 13 -18.63 -4.01 -0.29
CA ILE A 13 -17.36 -4.49 0.30
C ILE A 13 -16.44 -4.99 -0.80
N THR A 14 -15.18 -4.57 -0.77
CA THR A 14 -14.10 -5.12 -1.59
C THR A 14 -12.85 -5.31 -0.73
N TYR A 15 -11.88 -6.08 -1.23
CA TYR A 15 -10.63 -6.31 -0.53
C TYR A 15 -9.45 -6.34 -1.48
N ALA A 16 -8.26 -6.01 -0.97
CA ALA A 16 -6.98 -6.09 -1.66
C ALA A 16 -6.01 -6.94 -0.85
N GLU A 17 -5.47 -7.98 -1.46
CA GLU A 17 -4.41 -8.80 -0.87
C GLU A 17 -3.07 -8.59 -1.58
N TYR A 18 -2.01 -8.49 -0.79
CA TYR A 18 -0.63 -8.41 -1.24
C TYR A 18 0.19 -9.52 -0.56
N THR A 19 0.74 -10.43 -1.35
CA THR A 19 1.50 -11.57 -0.81
C THR A 19 2.78 -11.10 -0.10
N ASN A 20 3.48 -10.12 -0.69
CA ASN A 20 4.65 -9.49 -0.12
C ASN A 20 4.29 -8.10 0.40
N PHE A 21 4.51 -7.87 1.70
CA PHE A 21 4.35 -6.57 2.34
C PHE A 21 5.45 -6.44 3.38
N ILE A 22 6.36 -5.50 3.16
CA ILE A 22 7.54 -5.26 4.00
C ILE A 22 7.67 -3.76 4.21
N VAL A 23 7.95 -3.37 5.46
CA VAL A 23 8.23 -1.99 5.85
C VAL A 23 9.63 -1.99 6.45
N ALA A 24 10.51 -1.16 5.91
CA ALA A 24 11.86 -1.01 6.43
C ALA A 24 11.86 -0.30 7.80
N ASP A 25 13.02 -0.26 8.46
CA ASP A 25 13.15 0.49 9.70
C ASP A 25 13.19 2.02 9.47
N GLU A 26 13.31 2.77 10.56
CA GLU A 26 13.35 4.23 10.56
C GLU A 26 14.56 4.80 9.78
N ALA A 27 15.69 4.09 9.74
CA ALA A 27 16.88 4.56 9.03
C ALA A 27 16.64 4.63 7.51
N TYR A 28 15.67 3.85 7.03
CA TYR A 28 15.17 3.87 5.65
C TYR A 28 13.78 4.53 5.54
N LYS A 29 13.39 5.36 6.50
CA LYS A 29 12.13 6.11 6.48
C LYS A 29 10.91 5.24 6.25
N TYR A 30 10.92 4.02 6.82
CA TYR A 30 9.83 3.07 6.67
C TYR A 30 9.48 2.75 5.22
N ARG A 31 10.49 2.73 4.33
CA ARG A 31 10.31 2.42 2.91
C ARG A 31 9.46 1.17 2.72
N LEU A 32 8.42 1.32 1.90
CA LEU A 32 7.48 0.26 1.60
C LEU A 32 8.02 -0.62 0.47
N PHE A 33 7.91 -1.94 0.63
CA PHE A 33 7.99 -2.90 -0.47
C PHE A 33 6.72 -3.74 -0.50
N VAL A 34 6.03 -3.71 -1.64
CA VAL A 34 4.75 -4.39 -1.83
C VAL A 34 4.68 -5.02 -3.22
N GLU A 35 4.28 -6.30 -3.28
CA GLU A 35 4.17 -7.07 -4.52
C GLU A 35 3.11 -8.18 -4.41
N GLY A 36 2.79 -8.75 -5.58
CA GLY A 36 1.91 -9.91 -5.69
C GLY A 36 0.48 -9.59 -5.29
N TYR A 37 -0.04 -8.48 -5.82
CA TYR A 37 -1.44 -8.12 -5.76
C TYR A 37 -2.32 -9.23 -6.33
N ASN A 38 -3.40 -9.56 -5.65
CA ASN A 38 -4.42 -10.48 -6.15
C ASN A 38 -5.75 -10.18 -5.46
N ASP A 39 -6.70 -9.55 -6.15
CA ASP A 39 -8.04 -9.36 -5.60
C ASP A 39 -9.08 -8.66 -6.51
N THR A 40 -10.27 -8.42 -5.95
CA THR A 40 -11.36 -7.63 -6.52
C THR A 40 -11.20 -6.11 -6.38
N ALA A 41 -10.33 -5.60 -5.50
CA ALA A 41 -10.24 -4.16 -5.23
C ALA A 41 -9.49 -3.28 -6.24
N GLY A 42 -8.92 -3.74 -7.34
CA GLY A 42 -8.09 -2.87 -8.19
C GLY A 42 -6.76 -2.45 -7.52
N ASP A 43 -5.67 -2.63 -8.26
CA ASP A 43 -4.33 -2.45 -7.68
C ASP A 43 -3.90 -0.98 -7.67
N SER A 44 -4.09 -0.30 -6.55
CA SER A 44 -3.63 1.09 -6.39
C SER A 44 -2.17 1.20 -5.92
N MET A 45 -1.55 0.11 -5.47
CA MET A 45 -0.20 0.14 -4.86
C MET A 45 0.93 -0.12 -5.86
N THR A 46 0.67 -0.88 -6.93
CA THR A 46 1.73 -1.25 -7.90
C THR A 46 1.47 -0.79 -9.34
N VAL A 47 0.31 -0.19 -9.63
CA VAL A 47 0.01 0.33 -10.97
C VAL A 47 0.94 1.49 -11.35
N HIS A 48 1.35 1.53 -12.63
CA HIS A 48 2.34 2.44 -13.22
C HIS A 48 2.25 3.93 -12.85
N ARG A 49 1.07 4.46 -12.53
CA ARG A 49 0.89 5.88 -12.14
C ARG A 49 1.04 6.14 -10.64
N PHE A 50 0.95 5.10 -9.82
CA PHE A 50 0.86 5.15 -8.35
C PHE A 50 1.74 4.06 -7.74
N HIS A 51 2.97 3.93 -8.23
CA HIS A 51 3.89 2.88 -7.79
C HIS A 51 4.47 3.23 -6.42
N PHE A 52 3.72 2.90 -5.37
CA PHE A 52 4.09 3.18 -3.98
C PHE A 52 5.16 2.21 -3.44
N SER A 53 5.42 1.10 -4.14
CA SER A 53 6.57 0.25 -3.82
C SER A 53 7.87 1.03 -4.05
N ASN A 54 8.75 0.97 -3.05
CA ASN A 54 9.97 1.77 -2.85
C ASN A 54 9.78 3.23 -2.43
N MET A 55 8.56 3.70 -2.17
CA MET A 55 8.35 5.01 -1.57
C MET A 55 8.62 5.00 -0.06
N GLU A 56 9.09 6.14 0.44
CA GLU A 56 9.32 6.39 1.86
C GLU A 56 8.04 6.93 2.52
N PHE A 57 7.94 6.79 3.83
CA PHE A 57 6.78 7.28 4.57
C PHE A 57 6.93 8.78 4.84
N SER A 58 5.95 9.57 4.42
CA SER A 58 5.87 11.01 4.72
C SER A 58 4.84 11.29 5.82
N ALA A 59 5.16 12.26 6.68
CA ALA A 59 4.26 12.81 7.69
C ALA A 59 4.26 14.34 7.60
N ASN A 60 3.29 15.00 8.24
CA ASN A 60 3.15 16.46 8.17
C ASN A 60 4.43 17.25 8.55
N ASP A 61 5.28 16.67 9.40
CA ASP A 61 6.54 17.23 9.88
C ASP A 61 7.78 16.53 9.31
N GLN A 62 7.61 15.55 8.40
CA GLN A 62 8.67 14.76 7.78
C GLN A 62 8.33 14.49 6.31
N ASP A 63 8.82 15.34 5.43
CA ASP A 63 8.61 15.23 3.99
C ASP A 63 9.65 14.29 3.34
N ASN A 64 9.18 13.19 2.76
CA ASN A 64 9.97 12.19 2.03
C ASN A 64 9.31 11.78 0.69
N ASP A 65 8.44 12.64 0.12
CA ASP A 65 7.69 12.35 -1.11
C ASP A 65 8.36 12.78 -2.44
#